data_AF-A0A1X4GL47-F1
#
_entry.id   AF-A0A1X4GL47-F1
#
_cell.length_a   1.000
_cell.length_b   1.000
_cell.length_c   1.000
_cell.angle_alpha   90.00
_cell.angle_beta   90.00
_cell.angle_gamma   90.00
#
_symmetry.space_group_name_H-M   'P 1'
#
loop_
_entity.id
_entity.type
_entity.pdbx_description
1 polymer ?
#
loop_
_entity_poly.entity_id
_entity_poly.type
_entity_poly.pdbx_seq_one_letter_code
_entity_poly.pdbx_strand_id
1 'polypeptide(L)'
;MTDVAIVGGGPAGLSAGLFASKNGLDTVLFDTDETWMHKAHLFNYLGVGSVGGSEFMATARQQADDFGVDRRQGEEVTGVEDGGGGFTVTTENGEYEADYVVLATGANRDLAEALGCEFDDDDTVSVGVSMETSVEGAYATGAMARAEEWQAVISAGDGAAAALNILSNEKGEHYHDFDVPDTAASVFGDLIDDAE
;
A
#
# COMPACT_ATOMS: atom_id res chain seq x y z
N MET A 1 16.39 0.16 -8.48
CA MET A 1 15.43 1.25 -8.33
C MET A 1 14.08 0.67 -8.68
N THR A 2 13.14 0.75 -7.74
CA THR A 2 11.76 0.32 -7.92
C THR A 2 10.91 1.56 -8.19
N ASP A 3 9.75 1.43 -8.82
CA ASP A 3 8.87 2.58 -8.98
C ASP A 3 8.26 2.96 -7.62
N VAL A 4 7.75 1.97 -6.86
CA VAL A 4 7.01 2.20 -5.61
C VAL A 4 7.55 1.36 -4.46
N ALA A 5 7.88 1.99 -3.34
CA ALA A 5 8.13 1.33 -2.07
C ALA A 5 6.95 1.49 -1.10
N ILE A 6 6.47 0.38 -0.53
CA ILE A 6 5.33 0.36 0.39
C ILE A 6 5.78 -0.12 1.76
N VAL A 7 5.54 0.69 2.78
CA VAL A 7 5.96 0.40 4.16
C VAL A 7 4.74 0.00 4.99
N GLY A 8 4.56 -1.31 5.19
CA GLY A 8 3.51 -1.90 6.02
C GLY A 8 2.55 -2.80 5.24
N GLY A 9 2.52 -4.10 5.55
CA GLY A 9 1.65 -5.09 4.91
C GLY A 9 0.28 -5.28 5.55
N GLY A 10 -0.36 -4.17 5.96
CA GLY A 10 -1.78 -4.16 6.34
C GLY A 10 -2.71 -4.07 5.11
N PRO A 11 -4.04 -3.94 5.32
CA PRO A 11 -5.00 -3.78 4.22
C PRO A 11 -4.67 -2.61 3.28
N ALA A 12 -4.15 -1.50 3.79
CA ALA A 12 -3.74 -0.35 2.97
C ALA A 12 -2.55 -0.68 2.06
N GLY A 13 -1.44 -1.15 2.64
CA GLY A 13 -0.25 -1.45 1.86
C GLY A 13 -0.46 -2.57 0.84
N LEU A 14 -1.16 -3.65 1.23
CA LEU A 14 -1.48 -4.73 0.29
C LEU A 14 -2.37 -4.24 -0.86
N SER A 15 -3.34 -3.37 -0.60
CA SER A 15 -4.17 -2.78 -1.65
C SER A 15 -3.36 -1.85 -2.56
N ALA A 16 -2.48 -1.02 -1.99
CA ALA A 16 -1.59 -0.17 -2.79
C ALA A 16 -0.68 -1.01 -3.70
N GLY A 17 -0.07 -2.07 -3.15
CA GLY A 17 0.82 -2.96 -3.90
C GLY A 17 0.09 -3.67 -5.03
N LEU A 18 -1.09 -4.23 -4.73
CA LEU A 18 -1.93 -4.86 -5.74
C LEU A 18 -2.24 -3.93 -6.91
N PHE A 19 -2.70 -2.69 -6.64
CA PHE A 19 -3.02 -1.73 -7.70
C PHE A 19 -1.78 -1.30 -8.49
N ALA A 20 -0.65 -1.08 -7.82
CA ALA A 20 0.59 -0.68 -8.47
C ALA A 20 1.14 -1.78 -9.40
N SER A 21 1.40 -2.98 -8.86
CA SER A 21 1.98 -4.10 -9.62
C SER A 21 1.07 -4.61 -10.73
N LYS A 22 -0.25 -4.73 -10.48
CA LYS A 22 -1.22 -5.11 -11.52
C LYS A 22 -1.14 -4.18 -12.74
N ASN A 23 -0.79 -2.92 -12.54
CA ASN A 23 -0.74 -1.90 -13.58
C ASN A 23 0.69 -1.62 -14.09
N GLY A 24 1.63 -2.51 -13.78
CA GLY A 24 2.97 -2.55 -14.38
C GLY A 24 4.03 -1.72 -13.68
N LEU A 25 3.79 -1.28 -12.43
CA LEU A 25 4.81 -0.62 -11.62
C LEU A 25 5.63 -1.65 -10.83
N ASP A 26 6.95 -1.56 -10.93
CA ASP A 26 7.88 -2.32 -10.10
C ASP A 26 7.69 -1.90 -8.64
N THR A 27 7.16 -2.80 -7.82
CA THR A 27 6.71 -2.47 -6.46
C THR A 27 7.34 -3.40 -5.43
N VAL A 28 7.97 -2.83 -4.41
CA VAL A 28 8.42 -3.53 -3.21
C VAL A 28 7.52 -3.21 -2.02
N LEU A 29 7.15 -4.23 -1.25
CA LEU A 29 6.31 -4.07 -0.06
C LEU A 29 6.96 -4.71 1.15
N PHE A 30 7.17 -3.94 2.21
CA PHE A 30 7.72 -4.41 3.48
C PHE A 30 6.60 -4.76 4.46
N ASP A 31 6.55 -6.02 4.89
CA ASP A 31 5.47 -6.56 5.74
C ASP A 31 6.03 -7.25 6.98
N THR A 32 5.84 -6.66 8.16
CA THR A 32 6.24 -7.25 9.45
C THR A 32 5.20 -8.24 10.02
N ASP A 33 4.02 -8.36 9.42
CA ASP A 33 2.87 -9.15 9.90
C ASP A 33 2.40 -8.77 11.33
N GLU A 34 2.63 -7.53 11.75
CA GLU A 34 2.21 -7.04 13.08
C GLU A 34 0.85 -6.31 13.07
N THR A 35 0.08 -6.47 12.00
CA THR A 35 -1.21 -5.80 11.80
C THR A 35 -2.24 -6.15 12.88
N TRP A 36 -3.07 -5.18 13.27
CA TRP A 36 -4.19 -5.40 14.21
C TRP A 36 -5.27 -6.35 13.67
N MET A 37 -5.25 -6.65 12.38
CA MET A 37 -6.17 -7.59 11.73
C MET A 37 -6.17 -8.98 12.38
N HIS A 38 -5.06 -9.44 12.97
CA HIS A 38 -5.04 -10.74 13.66
C HIS A 38 -5.97 -10.84 14.87
N LYS A 39 -6.47 -9.71 15.37
CA LYS A 39 -7.42 -9.63 16.48
C LYS A 39 -8.85 -9.37 16.01
N ALA A 40 -9.07 -9.21 14.71
CA ALA A 40 -10.35 -8.82 14.13
C ALA A 40 -11.16 -10.02 13.61
N HIS A 41 -12.47 -9.83 13.54
CA HIS A 41 -13.38 -10.64 12.75
C HIS A 41 -14.23 -9.69 11.90
N LEU A 42 -14.26 -9.92 10.59
CA LEU A 42 -14.86 -8.99 9.64
C LEU A 42 -16.27 -9.45 9.29
N PHE A 43 -17.23 -8.56 9.54
CA PHE A 43 -18.62 -8.67 9.04
C PHE A 43 -18.97 -7.50 8.10
N ASN A 44 -18.08 -6.52 7.99
CA ASN A 44 -18.33 -5.18 7.46
C ASN A 44 -17.36 -4.81 6.33
N TYR A 45 -16.77 -5.81 5.66
CA TYR A 45 -16.04 -5.61 4.42
C TYR A 45 -16.98 -5.97 3.26
N LEU A 46 -17.58 -4.96 2.64
CA LEU A 46 -18.64 -5.16 1.65
C LEU A 46 -18.20 -6.09 0.52
N GLY A 47 -19.00 -7.12 0.23
CA GLY A 47 -18.69 -8.15 -0.77
C GLY A 47 -17.95 -9.37 -0.20
N VAL A 48 -17.34 -9.24 0.97
CA VAL A 48 -16.75 -10.36 1.72
C VAL A 48 -17.72 -10.76 2.82
N GLY A 49 -17.95 -12.07 2.96
CA GLY A 49 -18.78 -12.61 4.03
C GLY A 49 -18.13 -12.49 5.41
N SER A 50 -18.62 -13.30 6.35
CA SER A 50 -17.97 -13.44 7.66
C SER A 50 -16.59 -14.10 7.48
N VAL A 51 -15.52 -13.40 7.86
CA VAL A 51 -14.15 -13.91 7.74
C VAL A 51 -13.29 -13.50 8.94
N GLY A 52 -12.39 -14.38 9.39
CA GLY A 52 -11.41 -14.05 10.42
C GLY A 52 -10.35 -13.10 9.86
N GLY A 53 -9.87 -12.13 10.65
CA GLY A 53 -8.91 -11.15 10.12
C GLY A 53 -7.60 -11.76 9.65
N SER A 54 -7.06 -12.80 10.32
CA SER A 54 -5.88 -13.54 9.82
C SER A 54 -6.14 -14.27 8.50
N GLU A 55 -7.35 -14.80 8.29
CA GLU A 55 -7.75 -15.46 7.03
C GLU A 55 -7.89 -14.45 5.90
N PHE A 56 -8.45 -13.27 6.20
CA PHE A 56 -8.47 -12.14 5.28
C PHE A 56 -7.06 -11.72 4.87
N MET A 57 -6.13 -11.57 5.83
CA MET A 57 -4.74 -11.18 5.53
C MET A 57 -4.02 -12.23 4.69
N ALA A 58 -4.22 -13.53 4.96
CA ALA A 58 -3.63 -14.59 4.14
C ALA A 58 -4.13 -14.52 2.68
N THR A 59 -5.43 -14.30 2.48
CA THR A 59 -6.02 -14.13 1.15
C THR A 59 -5.49 -12.88 0.44
N ALA A 60 -5.44 -11.74 1.14
CA ALA A 60 -4.96 -10.48 0.59
C ALA A 60 -3.48 -10.52 0.20
N ARG A 61 -2.64 -11.20 0.99
CA ARG A 61 -1.23 -11.41 0.65
C ARG A 61 -1.07 -12.28 -0.58
N GLN A 62 -1.76 -13.41 -0.63
CA GLN A 62 -1.72 -14.27 -1.80
C GLN A 62 -2.13 -13.50 -3.06
N GLN A 63 -3.20 -12.70 -2.99
CA GLN A 63 -3.61 -11.86 -4.11
C GLN A 63 -2.53 -10.86 -4.52
N ALA A 64 -1.87 -10.18 -3.57
CA ALA A 64 -0.77 -9.28 -3.90
C ALA A 64 0.42 -10.03 -4.55
N ASP A 65 0.78 -11.21 -4.04
CA ASP A 65 1.85 -12.04 -4.57
C ASP A 65 1.54 -12.53 -6.00
N ASP A 66 0.29 -12.95 -6.24
CA ASP A 66 -0.19 -13.41 -7.55
C ASP A 66 -0.01 -12.30 -8.61
N PHE A 67 -0.21 -11.04 -8.24
CA PHE A 67 0.00 -9.89 -9.12
C PHE A 67 1.45 -9.35 -9.14
N GLY A 68 2.41 -10.10 -8.58
CA GLY A 68 3.84 -9.83 -8.73
C GLY A 68 4.40 -8.76 -7.80
N VAL A 69 3.71 -8.44 -6.69
CA VAL A 69 4.27 -7.55 -5.66
C VAL A 69 5.51 -8.22 -5.03
N ASP A 70 6.66 -7.54 -5.03
CA ASP A 70 7.87 -8.03 -4.35
C ASP A 70 7.75 -7.81 -2.84
N ARG A 71 7.05 -8.73 -2.18
CA ARG A 71 6.75 -8.64 -0.75
C ARG A 71 7.90 -9.16 0.11
N ARG A 72 8.60 -8.24 0.78
CA ARG A 72 9.64 -8.48 1.79
C ARG A 72 8.99 -8.81 3.14
N GLN A 73 8.64 -10.09 3.32
CA GLN A 73 8.06 -10.58 4.56
C GLN A 73 9.08 -10.60 5.70
N GLY A 74 8.72 -10.04 6.85
CA GLY A 74 9.51 -9.99 8.07
C GLY A 74 10.59 -8.91 8.08
N GLU A 75 10.67 -8.08 7.05
CA GLU A 75 11.68 -7.02 6.95
C GLU A 75 11.10 -5.68 7.42
N GLU A 76 11.68 -5.13 8.48
CA GLU A 76 11.26 -3.85 9.05
C GLU A 76 11.97 -2.67 8.37
N VAL A 77 11.20 -1.65 8.03
CA VAL A 77 11.71 -0.36 7.58
C VAL A 77 11.93 0.54 8.79
N THR A 78 13.13 1.08 8.89
CA THR A 78 13.59 1.91 10.03
C THR A 78 13.83 3.36 9.65
N GLY A 79 13.82 3.68 8.36
CA GLY A 79 13.99 5.05 7.86
C GLY A 79 13.47 5.22 6.44
N VAL A 80 12.99 6.42 6.16
CA VAL A 80 12.63 6.89 4.82
C VAL A 80 13.13 8.32 4.68
N GLU A 81 13.93 8.59 3.66
CA GLU A 81 14.55 9.90 3.40
C GLU A 81 14.29 10.34 1.97
N ASP A 82 14.03 11.63 1.76
CA ASP A 82 13.95 12.25 0.43
C ASP A 82 15.36 12.43 -0.16
N GLY A 83 15.59 11.79 -1.32
CA GLY A 83 16.85 11.82 -2.05
C GLY A 83 16.99 12.95 -3.07
N GLY A 84 16.00 13.84 -3.20
CA GLY A 84 15.99 14.93 -4.19
C GLY A 84 15.62 14.47 -5.60
N GLY A 85 14.70 13.51 -5.70
CA GLY A 85 14.21 12.91 -6.94
C GLY A 85 13.65 11.49 -6.78
N GLY A 86 13.34 11.09 -5.54
CA GLY A 86 12.95 9.75 -5.13
C GLY A 86 13.22 9.58 -3.63
N PHE A 87 13.05 8.38 -3.12
CA PHE A 87 13.18 8.03 -1.71
C PHE A 87 14.21 6.94 -1.50
N THR A 88 14.95 7.06 -0.40
CA THR A 88 15.75 5.97 0.16
C THR A 88 14.99 5.35 1.32
N VAL A 89 14.68 4.07 1.22
CA VAL A 89 14.02 3.27 2.25
C VAL A 89 15.06 2.37 2.91
N THR A 90 15.25 2.55 4.21
CA THR A 90 16.29 1.86 4.99
C THR A 90 15.67 0.76 5.83
N THR A 91 16.23 -0.45 5.71
CA THR A 91 15.84 -1.63 6.48
C THR A 91 17.05 -2.20 7.23
N GLU A 92 16.83 -3.23 8.05
CA GLU A 92 17.95 -4.00 8.63
C GLU A 92 18.80 -4.76 7.59
N ASN A 93 18.24 -5.02 6.40
CA ASN A 93 18.88 -5.81 5.35
C ASN A 93 19.57 -4.95 4.27
N GLY A 94 19.32 -3.64 4.26
CA GLY A 94 19.91 -2.71 3.30
C GLY A 94 19.02 -1.52 2.97
N GLU A 95 19.43 -0.78 1.96
CA GLU A 95 18.74 0.40 1.44
C GLU A 95 18.10 0.09 0.08
N TYR A 96 16.93 0.68 -0.16
CA TYR A 96 16.16 0.55 -1.40
C TYR A 96 15.84 1.94 -1.93
N GLU A 97 16.03 2.15 -3.23
CA GLU A 97 15.65 3.39 -3.91
C GLU A 97 14.31 3.21 -4.62
N ALA A 98 13.40 4.15 -4.41
CA ALA A 98 12.08 4.18 -5.03
C ALA A 98 11.71 5.59 -5.53
N ASP A 99 10.93 5.69 -6.60
CA ASP A 99 10.42 7.00 -7.05
C ASP A 99 9.28 7.51 -6.15
N TYR A 100 8.46 6.59 -5.63
CA TYR A 100 7.34 6.87 -4.73
C TYR A 100 7.43 6.05 -3.43
N VAL A 101 6.88 6.59 -2.34
CA VAL A 101 6.73 5.85 -1.08
C VAL A 101 5.29 5.89 -0.55
N VAL A 102 4.75 4.74 -0.15
CA VAL A 102 3.45 4.64 0.53
C VAL A 102 3.68 4.19 1.97
N LEU A 103 3.45 5.10 2.91
CA LEU A 103 3.48 4.82 4.34
C LEU A 103 2.12 4.23 4.76
N ALA A 104 2.14 2.95 5.15
CA ALA A 104 0.97 2.16 5.54
C ALA A 104 1.16 1.50 6.91
N THR A 105 1.87 2.17 7.81
CA THR A 105 2.33 1.72 9.14
C THR A 105 1.26 1.78 10.24
N GLY A 106 -0.03 1.78 9.87
CA GLY A 106 -1.13 1.91 10.82
C GLY A 106 -1.10 3.28 11.51
N ALA A 107 -1.06 3.31 12.83
CA ALA A 107 -1.01 4.55 13.61
C ALA A 107 0.41 5.01 13.95
N ASN A 108 1.46 4.28 13.54
CA ASN A 108 2.83 4.77 13.71
C ASN A 108 3.12 5.82 12.64
N ARG A 109 3.52 7.03 13.08
CA ARG A 109 3.78 8.21 12.25
C ARG A 109 5.26 8.59 12.21
N ASP A 110 6.13 7.86 12.91
CA ASP A 110 7.54 8.22 13.10
C ASP A 110 8.27 8.42 11.75
N LEU A 111 7.99 7.57 10.76
CA LEU A 111 8.56 7.70 9.41
C LEU A 111 8.05 8.95 8.68
N ALA A 112 6.77 9.30 8.84
CA ALA A 112 6.20 10.50 8.22
C ALA A 112 6.75 11.77 8.89
N GLU A 113 6.93 11.75 10.22
CA GLU A 113 7.59 12.84 10.96
C GLU A 113 9.04 13.01 10.50
N ALA A 114 9.79 11.92 10.39
CA ALA A 114 11.18 11.95 9.94
C ALA A 114 11.33 12.45 8.49
N LEU A 115 10.37 12.09 7.62
CA LEU A 115 10.32 12.55 6.23
C LEU A 115 9.90 14.02 6.10
N GLY A 116 9.38 14.63 7.18
CA GLY A 116 8.99 16.03 7.19
C GLY A 116 7.58 16.30 6.64
N CYS A 117 6.69 15.31 6.69
CA CYS A 117 5.29 15.50 6.32
C CYS A 117 4.59 16.51 7.25
N GLU A 118 3.64 17.26 6.71
CA GLU A 118 2.75 18.13 7.49
C GLU A 118 1.70 17.31 8.25
N PHE A 119 1.28 17.82 9.40
CA PHE A 119 0.29 17.19 10.30
C PHE A 119 -0.86 18.16 10.57
N ASP A 120 -2.07 17.60 10.70
CA ASP A 120 -3.27 18.33 11.08
C ASP A 120 -3.35 18.54 12.61
N ASP A 121 -4.32 19.35 13.06
CA ASP A 121 -4.51 19.72 14.48
C ASP A 121 -4.78 18.52 15.42
N ASP A 122 -5.13 17.35 14.87
CA ASP A 122 -5.41 16.11 15.59
C ASP A 122 -4.24 15.09 15.57
N ASP A 123 -3.04 15.56 15.25
CA ASP A 123 -1.81 14.77 15.15
C ASP A 123 -1.87 13.66 14.08
N THR A 124 -2.72 13.81 13.05
CA THR A 124 -2.72 12.95 11.86
C THR A 124 -1.89 13.54 10.74
N VAL A 125 -1.34 12.71 9.85
CA VAL A 125 -0.61 13.18 8.67
C VAL A 125 -1.62 13.84 7.73
N SER A 126 -1.36 15.09 7.34
CA SER A 126 -2.23 15.85 6.46
C SER A 126 -2.13 15.28 5.04
N VAL A 127 -3.26 14.86 4.47
CA VAL A 127 -3.33 14.28 3.13
C VAL A 127 -4.55 14.78 2.36
N GLY A 128 -4.41 14.80 1.03
CA GLY A 128 -5.54 14.99 0.12
C GLY A 128 -6.40 13.73 -0.05
N VAL A 129 -7.45 13.81 -0.88
CA VAL A 129 -8.28 12.64 -1.25
C VAL A 129 -7.47 11.56 -1.98
N SER A 130 -6.36 11.94 -2.61
CA SER A 130 -5.38 11.03 -3.24
C SER A 130 -4.45 10.33 -2.26
N MET A 131 -4.53 10.64 -0.96
CA MET A 131 -3.61 10.18 0.10
C MET A 131 -2.17 10.71 -0.02
N GLU A 132 -1.89 11.60 -0.97
CA GLU A 132 -0.59 12.27 -1.09
C GLU A 132 -0.39 13.23 0.08
N THR A 133 0.81 13.22 0.67
CA THR A 133 1.21 14.09 1.78
C THR A 133 1.72 15.44 1.26
N SER A 134 2.24 16.29 2.15
CA SER A 134 2.95 17.52 1.76
C SER A 134 4.30 17.28 1.08
N VAL A 135 4.85 16.06 1.18
CA VAL A 135 6.08 15.64 0.50
C VAL A 135 5.67 14.97 -0.82
N GLU A 136 6.06 15.58 -1.93
CA GLU A 136 5.72 15.12 -3.29
C GLU A 136 6.16 13.67 -3.50
N GLY A 137 5.25 12.83 -3.96
CA GLY A 137 5.51 11.40 -4.17
C GLY A 137 5.49 10.52 -2.91
N ALA A 138 5.28 11.11 -1.73
CA ALA A 138 5.05 10.37 -0.49
C ALA A 138 3.56 10.36 -0.12
N TYR A 139 3.06 9.17 0.23
CA TYR A 139 1.66 8.93 0.57
C TYR A 139 1.52 8.39 1.98
N ALA A 140 0.43 8.75 2.66
CA ALA A 140 0.11 8.27 4.00
C ALA A 140 -1.32 7.74 4.03
N THR A 141 -1.51 6.54 4.60
CA THR A 141 -2.78 5.80 4.46
C THR A 141 -3.32 5.27 5.79
N GLY A 142 -4.62 4.99 5.84
CA GLY A 142 -5.25 4.34 6.98
C GLY A 142 -5.14 5.17 8.26
N ALA A 143 -4.91 4.50 9.41
CA ALA A 143 -4.97 5.11 10.74
C ALA A 143 -3.95 6.25 11.02
N MET A 144 -2.99 6.47 10.13
CA MET A 144 -2.03 7.57 10.20
C MET A 144 -2.62 8.89 9.67
N ALA A 145 -3.52 8.80 8.69
CA ALA A 145 -4.17 9.93 8.03
C ALA A 145 -5.60 10.22 8.57
N ARG A 146 -6.00 9.56 9.66
CA ARG A 146 -7.28 9.81 10.34
C ARG A 146 -7.21 9.45 11.82
N ALA A 147 -7.76 10.29 12.68
CA ALA A 147 -7.69 10.08 14.14
C ALA A 147 -8.64 8.95 14.60
N GLU A 148 -9.76 8.78 13.92
CA GLU A 148 -10.82 7.85 14.32
C GLU A 148 -11.32 7.01 13.13
N GLU A 149 -12.30 6.14 13.40
CA GLU A 149 -13.06 5.39 12.38
C GLU A 149 -12.20 4.45 11.52
N TRP A 150 -11.22 3.81 12.14
CA TRP A 150 -10.35 2.86 11.47
C TRP A 150 -11.10 1.59 11.12
N GLN A 151 -11.14 1.26 9.82
CA GLN A 151 -11.71 0.01 9.31
C GLN A 151 -10.85 -0.55 8.20
N ALA A 152 -10.84 -1.88 8.05
CA ALA A 152 -10.08 -2.57 7.01
C ALA A 152 -10.46 -2.10 5.59
N VAL A 153 -11.75 -1.91 5.33
CA VAL A 153 -12.25 -1.44 4.01
C VAL A 153 -11.85 -0.01 3.70
N ILE A 154 -11.77 0.86 4.72
CA ILE A 154 -11.30 2.24 4.57
C ILE A 154 -9.81 2.22 4.26
N SER A 155 -9.03 1.47 5.04
CA SER A 155 -7.58 1.36 4.85
C SER A 155 -7.23 0.82 3.46
N ALA A 156 -7.93 -0.23 3.00
CA ALA A 156 -7.76 -0.75 1.64
C ALA A 156 -8.11 0.30 0.57
N GLY A 157 -9.20 1.05 0.77
CA GLY A 157 -9.58 2.16 -0.11
C GLY A 157 -8.52 3.26 -0.18
N ASP A 158 -7.95 3.67 0.96
CA ASP A 158 -6.86 4.66 1.02
C ASP A 158 -5.62 4.15 0.24
N GLY A 159 -5.26 2.88 0.41
CA GLY A 159 -4.17 2.24 -0.35
C GLY A 159 -4.41 2.25 -1.87
N ALA A 160 -5.63 1.93 -2.31
CA ALA A 160 -6.00 2.00 -3.72
C ALA A 160 -5.96 3.45 -4.26
N ALA A 161 -6.41 4.43 -3.46
CA ALA A 161 -6.37 5.84 -3.85
C ALA A 161 -4.93 6.34 -4.05
N ALA A 162 -4.01 5.97 -3.15
CA ALA A 162 -2.58 6.28 -3.28
C ALA A 162 -2.01 5.70 -4.59
N ALA A 163 -2.21 4.39 -4.84
CA ALA A 163 -1.69 3.74 -6.04
C ALA A 163 -2.28 4.31 -7.35
N LEU A 164 -3.57 4.67 -7.37
CA LEU A 164 -4.18 5.31 -8.53
C LEU A 164 -3.62 6.71 -8.80
N ASN A 165 -3.26 7.45 -7.75
CA ASN A 165 -2.62 8.75 -7.91
C ASN A 165 -1.19 8.61 -8.45
N ILE A 166 -0.40 7.66 -7.94
CA ILE A 166 0.93 7.31 -8.49
C ILE A 166 0.81 6.97 -9.99
N LEU A 167 -0.12 6.08 -10.35
CA LEU A 167 -0.35 5.69 -11.75
C LEU A 167 -0.77 6.87 -12.63
N SER A 168 -1.51 7.84 -12.07
CA SER A 168 -1.91 9.04 -12.80
C SER A 168 -0.71 9.96 -13.05
N ASN A 169 0.18 10.09 -12.08
CA ASN A 169 1.41 10.88 -12.21
C ASN A 169 2.35 10.27 -13.25
N GLU A 170 2.55 8.95 -13.22
CA GLU A 170 3.37 8.22 -14.20
C GLU A 170 2.84 8.33 -15.63
N LYS A 171 1.52 8.32 -15.80
CA LYS A 171 0.89 8.41 -17.14
C LYS A 171 0.70 9.85 -17.61
N GLY A 172 0.84 10.84 -16.73
CA GLY A 172 0.55 12.24 -17.02
C GLY A 172 -0.93 12.53 -17.30
N GLU A 173 -1.84 11.62 -16.93
CA GLU A 173 -3.29 11.77 -17.07
C GLU A 173 -4.04 11.01 -15.96
N HIS A 174 -5.31 11.32 -15.73
CA HIS A 174 -6.11 10.62 -14.74
C HIS A 174 -6.28 9.15 -15.11
N TYR A 175 -5.76 8.27 -14.25
CA TYR A 175 -5.83 6.83 -14.46
C TYR A 175 -7.04 6.19 -13.77
N HIS A 176 -7.67 5.26 -14.47
CA HIS A 176 -8.71 4.39 -13.93
C HIS A 176 -8.35 2.94 -14.23
N ASP A 177 -8.36 2.10 -13.21
CA ASP A 177 -8.17 0.66 -13.37
C ASP A 177 -9.53 -0.04 -13.55
N PHE A 178 -9.93 -0.23 -14.82
CA PHE A 178 -11.12 -0.99 -15.18
C PHE A 178 -10.74 -2.23 -15.97
N ASP A 179 -10.98 -3.41 -15.39
CA ASP A 179 -10.97 -4.66 -16.15
C ASP A 179 -12.33 -4.91 -16.80
N VAL A 180 -12.30 -5.37 -18.05
CA VAL A 180 -13.49 -5.88 -18.75
C VAL A 180 -13.45 -7.42 -18.77
N PRO A 181 -14.58 -8.11 -18.97
CA PRO A 181 -14.62 -9.58 -18.91
C PRO A 181 -13.58 -10.30 -19.79
N ASP A 182 -13.26 -9.71 -20.96
CA ASP A 182 -12.24 -10.26 -21.86
C ASP A 182 -10.82 -10.16 -21.27
N THR A 183 -10.50 -9.07 -20.56
CA THR A 183 -9.24 -8.87 -19.84
C THR A 183 -9.17 -9.77 -18.60
N ALA A 184 -10.29 -9.98 -17.91
CA ALA A 184 -10.33 -10.86 -16.75
C ALA A 184 -9.94 -12.30 -17.14
N ALA A 185 -10.43 -12.80 -18.27
CA ALA A 185 -10.12 -14.15 -18.73
C ALA A 185 -8.63 -14.35 -19.06
N SER A 186 -7.93 -13.32 -19.58
CA SER A 186 -6.49 -13.40 -19.82
C SER A 186 -5.70 -13.32 -18.51
N VAL A 187 -6.02 -12.35 -17.64
CA VAL A 187 -5.32 -12.15 -16.36
C VAL A 187 -5.44 -13.39 -15.47
N PHE A 188 -6.66 -13.94 -15.31
CA PHE A 188 -6.83 -15.16 -14.53
C PHE A 188 -6.20 -16.39 -15.19
N GLY A 189 -6.09 -16.44 -16.52
CA GLY A 189 -5.41 -17.52 -17.23
C GLY A 189 -3.90 -17.52 -16.95
N ASP A 190 -3.27 -16.35 -17.09
CA ASP A 190 -1.83 -16.18 -16.88
C ASP A 190 -1.43 -16.49 -15.43
N LEU A 191 -2.26 -16.10 -14.44
CA LEU A 191 -2.05 -16.43 -13.02
C LEU A 191 -2.09 -17.95 -12.72
N ILE A 192 -2.84 -18.73 -13.50
CA ILE A 192 -2.91 -20.18 -13.32
C ILE A 192 -1.68 -20.85 -13.95
N ASP A 193 -1.23 -20.36 -15.10
CA ASP A 193 -0.11 -20.94 -15.85
C ASP A 193 1.25 -20.68 -15.15
N ASP A 194 1.40 -19.59 -14.39
CA ASP A 194 2.60 -19.28 -13.61
C ASP A 194 2.70 -20.07 -12.27
N ALA A 195 1.66 -20.84 -11.90
CA ALA A 195 1.60 -21.62 -10.67
C ALA A 195 2.00 -23.11 -10.83
N GLU A 196 2.38 -23.57 -12.04
CA GLU A 196 2.87 -24.93 -12.35
C GLU A 196 4.41 -25.07 -12.39
#